data_AF-A0A935KQR3-F1
#
_entry.id   AF-A0A935KQR3-F1
#
_cell.length_a   1.000
_cell.length_b   1.000
_cell.length_c   1.000
_cell.angle_alpha   90.00
_cell.angle_beta   90.00
_cell.angle_gamma   90.00
#
_symmetry.space_group_name_H-M   'P 1'
#
loop_
_entity.id
_entity.type
_entity.pdbx_description
1 polymer ?
#
loop_
_entity_poly.entity_id
_entity_poly.type
_entity_poly.pdbx_seq_one_letter_code
_entity_poly.pdbx_strand_id
1 'polypeptide(L)'
;MHYRVINYVPGDRTLCISKSFIIEVWSHAESKWLEASSVSNWNDFQSRRALARYRKTVEGGKSKTEFVHILNGSGLATFEAHGCNA
;
A
#
# COMPACT_ATOMS: atom_id res chain seq x y z
N MET A 1 10.02 -17.16 11.27
CA MET A 1 10.04 -15.72 10.93
C MET A 1 8.97 -15.04 11.77
N HIS A 2 9.35 -14.17 12.71
CA HIS A 2 8.39 -13.41 13.51
C HIS A 2 8.01 -12.15 12.75
N TYR A 3 6.71 -11.90 12.60
CA TYR A 3 6.20 -10.70 11.95
C TYR A 3 5.10 -10.06 12.79
N ARG A 4 4.89 -8.76 12.59
CA ARG A 4 3.74 -8.02 13.13
C ARG A 4 3.12 -7.16 12.04
N VAL A 5 1.82 -6.92 12.16
CA VAL A 5 1.08 -6.03 11.27
C VAL A 5 0.69 -4.79 12.06
N ILE A 6 1.08 -3.64 11.55
CA ILE A 6 0.77 -2.35 12.14
C ILE A 6 -0.27 -1.68 11.26
N ASN A 7 -1.42 -1.31 11.84
CA ASN A 7 -2.32 -0.36 11.20
C ASN A 7 -1.68 1.02 11.31
N TYR A 8 -1.27 1.56 10.18
CA TYR A 8 -0.51 2.78 10.11
C TYR A 8 -1.38 3.91 9.54
N VAL A 9 -1.63 4.91 10.38
CA VAL A 9 -2.23 6.18 9.97
C VAL A 9 -1.22 7.27 10.33
N PRO A 10 -0.30 7.64 9.42
CA PRO A 10 0.68 8.68 9.70
C PRO A 10 -0.01 10.01 9.94
N GLY A 11 0.33 10.65 11.06
CA GLY A 11 -0.24 11.92 11.50
C GLY A 11 0.02 13.11 10.58
N ASP A 12 0.83 12.96 9.52
CA ASP A 12 1.23 14.05 8.60
C ASP A 12 0.96 13.75 7.11
N ARG A 13 0.20 12.70 6.75
CA ARG A 13 -0.14 12.48 5.33
C ARG A 13 -1.34 13.30 4.90
N THR A 14 -1.02 14.49 4.41
CA THR A 14 -1.76 15.35 3.48
C THR A 14 -2.68 14.54 2.55
N LEU A 15 -3.98 14.42 2.90
CA LEU A 15 -5.16 14.16 2.04
C LEU A 15 -5.15 12.97 1.04
N CYS A 16 -4.13 12.11 1.00
CA CYS A 16 -3.91 11.21 -0.15
C CYS A 16 -4.09 9.71 0.13
N ILE A 17 -3.79 9.24 1.34
CA ILE A 17 -3.90 7.82 1.71
C ILE A 17 -5.03 7.66 2.72
N SER A 18 -5.96 6.76 2.41
CA SER A 18 -7.11 6.47 3.27
C SER A 18 -6.77 5.48 4.38
N LYS A 19 -5.97 4.45 4.07
CA LYS A 19 -5.54 3.44 5.05
C LYS A 19 -4.26 2.78 4.59
N SER A 20 -3.38 2.44 5.54
CA SER A 20 -2.12 1.77 5.26
C SER A 20 -1.85 0.72 6.33
N PHE A 21 -1.30 -0.41 5.92
CA PHE A 21 -0.81 -1.45 6.80
C PHE A 21 0.66 -1.69 6.51
N ILE A 22 1.45 -1.79 7.57
CA ILE A 22 2.87 -2.12 7.49
C ILE A 22 3.05 -3.53 8.05
N ILE A 23 3.74 -4.37 7.30
CA ILE A 23 4.19 -5.69 7.74
C ILE A 23 5.66 -5.54 8.13
N GLU A 24 5.95 -5.78 9.40
CA GLU A 24 7.32 -5.74 9.91
C GLU A 24 7.78 -7.13 10.30
N VAL A 25 9.05 -7.44 10.05
CA VAL A 25 9.70 -8.70 10.42
C VAL A 25 10.77 -8.41 11.47
N TRP A 26 10.89 -9.27 12.47
CA TRP A 26 11.93 -9.15 13.49
C TRP A 26 13.30 -9.49 12.89
N SER A 27 14.23 -8.55 12.97
CA SER A 27 15.64 -8.75 12.66
C SER A 27 16.42 -9.04 13.93
N HIS A 28 17.01 -10.23 14.01
CA HIS A 28 17.93 -10.57 15.11
C HIS A 28 19.25 -9.80 14.99
N ALA A 29 19.72 -9.54 13.77
CA ALA A 29 20.96 -8.81 13.52
C ALA A 29 20.88 -7.37 14.05
N GLU A 30 19.72 -6.72 13.88
CA GLU A 30 19.51 -5.34 14.32
C GLU A 30 18.71 -5.24 15.63
N SER A 31 18.29 -6.37 16.19
CA SER A 31 17.43 -6.46 17.39
C SER A 31 16.22 -5.52 17.34
N LYS A 32 15.58 -5.41 16.17
CA LYS A 32 14.43 -4.54 15.94
C LYS A 32 13.50 -5.07 14.85
N TRP A 33 12.30 -4.49 14.78
CA TRP A 33 11.35 -4.74 13.69
C TRP A 33 11.72 -3.89 12.48
N LEU A 34 11.79 -4.51 11.30
CA LEU A 34 12.07 -3.86 10.02
C LEU A 34 10.86 -3.99 9.10
N GLU A 35 10.49 -2.91 8.40
CA GLU A 35 9.44 -2.94 7.38
C GLU A 35 9.84 -3.90 6.25
N ALA A 36 9.08 -4.98 6.11
CA ALA A 36 9.23 -5.93 5.01
C ALA A 36 8.25 -5.62 3.86
N SER A 37 7.11 -5.01 4.17
CA SER A 37 6.11 -4.63 3.18
C SER A 37 5.18 -3.55 3.74
N SER A 38 4.60 -2.76 2.86
CA SER A 38 3.45 -1.92 3.17
C SER A 38 2.39 -2.03 2.10
N VAL A 39 1.12 -1.99 2.52
CA VAL A 39 -0.06 -2.04 1.64
C VAL A 39 -0.95 -0.86 1.95
N SER A 40 -1.30 -0.07 0.94
CA SER A 40 -2.05 1.18 1.11
C SER A 40 -3.22 1.28 0.15
N ASN A 41 -4.32 1.84 0.65
CA ASN A 41 -5.48 2.25 -0.13
C ASN A 41 -5.49 3.77 -0.29
N TRP A 42 -5.54 4.23 -1.53
CA TRP A 42 -5.54 5.64 -1.93
C TRP A 42 -6.92 6.14 -2.36
N ASN A 43 -7.96 5.28 -2.29
CA ASN A 43 -9.27 5.52 -2.88
C ASN A 43 -9.11 6.06 -4.31
N ASP A 44 -9.77 7.16 -4.65
CA ASP A 44 -9.72 7.79 -5.96
C ASP A 44 -8.65 8.88 -6.11
N PHE A 45 -7.78 9.10 -5.11
CA PHE A 45 -6.83 10.22 -5.12
C PHE A 45 -5.87 10.17 -6.31
N GLN A 46 -5.33 8.98 -6.58
CA GLN A 46 -4.41 8.76 -7.69
C GLN A 46 -5.16 8.67 -9.03
N SER A 47 -6.32 8.02 -9.07
CA SER A 47 -7.11 7.86 -10.29
C SER A 47 -7.72 9.17 -10.80
N ARG A 48 -8.05 10.11 -9.90
CA ARG A 48 -8.43 11.48 -10.28
C ARG A 48 -7.34 12.21 -11.05
N ARG A 49 -6.08 12.02 -10.69
CA ARG A 49 -4.92 12.63 -11.36
C ARG A 49 -4.56 11.91 -12.66
N ALA A 50 -4.66 10.59 -12.66
CA ALA A 50 -4.40 9.77 -13.84
C ALA A 50 -5.60 9.71 -14.82
N LEU A 51 -6.73 10.35 -14.48
CA LEU A 51 -8.01 10.25 -15.20
C LEU A 51 -8.49 8.80 -15.41
N ALA A 52 -8.07 7.88 -14.54
CA ALA A 52 -8.42 6.46 -14.59
C ALA A 52 -9.86 6.25 -14.11
N ARG A 53 -10.73 5.83 -15.03
CA ARG A 53 -12.17 5.77 -14.81
C ARG A 53 -12.73 4.41 -15.20
N TYR A 54 -13.76 4.00 -14.48
CA TYR A 54 -14.55 2.81 -14.74
C TYR A 54 -16.00 3.20 -15.05
N ARG A 55 -16.63 2.44 -15.94
CA ARG A 55 -18.05 2.57 -16.27
C ARG A 55 -18.73 1.25 -15.95
N LYS A 56 -19.71 1.28 -15.05
CA LYS A 56 -20.56 0.12 -14.80
C LYS A 56 -21.38 -0.18 -16.06
N THR A 57 -21.52 -1.43 -16.42
CA THR A 57 -22.52 -1.83 -17.41
C THR A 57 -23.80 -2.07 -16.64
N VAL A 58 -24.83 -1.27 -16.90
CA VAL A 58 -26.17 -1.46 -16.30
C VAL A 58 -27.10 -1.89 -17.44
N GLU A 59 -27.90 -2.92 -17.19
CA GLU A 59 -28.84 -3.43 -18.18
C GLU A 59 -29.85 -2.33 -18.52
N GLY A 60 -29.92 -1.93 -19.81
CA GLY A 60 -30.90 -0.97 -20.32
C GLY A 60 -30.50 0.52 -20.34
N GLY A 61 -29.25 0.94 -20.10
CA GLY A 61 -28.96 2.39 -20.18
C GLY A 61 -27.51 2.88 -20.10
N LYS A 62 -27.36 4.21 -20.21
CA LYS A 62 -26.09 4.94 -20.07
C LYS A 62 -25.68 5.00 -18.59
N SER A 63 -24.57 4.35 -18.24
CA SER A 63 -23.99 4.46 -16.90
C SER A 63 -23.15 5.71 -16.72
N LYS A 64 -23.20 6.29 -15.51
CA LYS A 64 -22.24 7.27 -15.05
C LYS A 64 -20.84 6.64 -15.00
N THR A 65 -19.85 7.46 -15.29
CA THR A 65 -18.43 7.09 -15.18
C THR A 65 -17.93 7.48 -13.78
N GLU A 66 -17.24 6.57 -13.10
CA GLU A 66 -16.71 6.72 -11.75
C GLU A 66 -15.18 6.57 -11.76
N PHE A 67 -14.47 7.17 -10.80
CA PHE A 67 -13.02 6.95 -10.66
C PHE A 67 -12.74 5.62 -9.95
N VAL A 68 -11.70 4.91 -10.39
CA VAL A 68 -11.32 3.63 -9.76
C VAL A 68 -10.61 3.87 -8.42
N HIS A 69 -10.77 2.95 -7.48
CA HIS A 69 -9.93 2.94 -6.29
C HIS A 69 -8.58 2.30 -6.61
N ILE A 70 -7.50 2.91 -6.12
CA ILE A 70 -6.14 2.40 -6.31
C ILE A 70 -5.59 1.91 -4.98
N LEU A 71 -5.12 0.66 -4.98
CA LEU A 71 -4.37 0.05 -3.91
C LEU A 71 -2.97 -0.26 -4.44
N ASN A 72 -1.97 -0.07 -3.59
CA ASN A 72 -0.61 -0.53 -3.88
C ASN A 72 -0.04 -1.28 -2.68
N GLY A 73 0.88 -2.19 -2.95
CA GLY A 73 1.66 -2.83 -1.90
C GLY A 73 2.89 -3.50 -2.44
N SER A 74 3.95 -3.54 -1.63
CA SER A 74 5.16 -4.27 -1.97
C SER A 74 4.98 -5.76 -1.65
N GLY A 75 5.34 -6.65 -2.59
CA GLY A 75 5.20 -8.10 -2.41
C GLY A 75 6.33 -8.72 -1.59
N LEU A 76 7.57 -8.34 -1.87
CA LEU A 76 8.76 -8.73 -1.11
C LEU A 76 9.76 -7.58 -1.17
N ALA A 77 10.06 -6.95 -0.05
CA ALA A 77 11.28 -6.18 0.05
C ALA A 77 12.45 -7.16 0.11
N THR A 78 13.17 -7.33 -1.00
CA THR A 78 14.51 -7.91 -0.94
C THR A 78 15.37 -6.92 -0.20
N PHE A 79 15.52 -7.12 1.11
CA PHE A 79 16.60 -6.48 1.86
C PHE A 79 17.89 -6.88 1.16
N GLU A 80 18.56 -5.93 0.51
CA GLU A 80 19.98 -6.08 0.23
C GLU A 80 20.68 -5.97 1.58
N ALA A 81 20.62 -7.07 2.35
CA ALA A 81 21.53 -7.29 3.43
C ALA A 81 22.90 -7.40 2.74
N HIS A 82 23.66 -6.29 2.75
CA HIS A 82 25.10 -6.38 2.71
C HIS A 82 25.53 -7.13 3.99
N GLY A 83 25.33 -8.45 3.97
CA GLY A 83 25.93 -9.38 4.88
C GLY A 83 27.43 -9.31 4.64
N CYS A 84 28.13 -8.72 5.60
CA CYS A 84 29.51 -8.99 5.90
C CYS A 84 29.77 -10.50 5.71
N ASN A 85 30.42 -10.86 4.60
CA ASN A 85 31.12 -12.13 4.51
C ASN A 85 32.42 -11.98 5.30
N ALA A 86 32.75 -13.06 6.00
CA ALA A 86 33.94 -13.26 6.82
C ALA A 86 35.26 -12.85 6.15
#